data_AF-A0A7X3F1E7-F1
#
_entry.id   AF-A0A7X3F1E7-F1
#
_cell.length_a   1.000
_cell.length_b   1.000
_cell.length_c   1.000
_cell.angle_alpha   90.00
_cell.angle_beta   90.00
_cell.angle_gamma   90.00
#
_symmetry.space_group_name_H-M   'P 1'
#
loop_
_entity.id
_entity.type
_entity.pdbx_description
1 polymer ?
#
loop_
_entity_poly.entity_id
_entity_poly.type
_entity_poly.pdbx_seq_one_letter_code
_entity_poly.pdbx_strand_id
1 'polypeptide(L)'
;MSNENLWPWEEDECQALRNTLRKHNASASRADRITQKKLAAAMGFSPATVSAYLNGERALSLKFALKFQAATGVPIRSFSPRLADEAADAHE
;
A
#
# COMPACT_ATOMS: atom_id res chain seq x y z
N MET A 1 -24.30 -0.37 -2.45
CA MET A 1 -22.84 -0.18 -2.41
C MET A 1 -22.41 -0.78 -1.10
N SER A 2 -21.61 -1.84 -1.10
CA SER A 2 -21.22 -2.50 0.15
C SER A 2 -20.33 -1.54 0.95
N ASN A 3 -20.92 -0.87 1.96
CA ASN A 3 -20.19 -0.35 3.11
C ASN A 3 -19.80 -1.57 3.95
N GLU A 4 -18.88 -2.39 3.44
CA GLU A 4 -18.18 -3.33 4.29
C GLU A 4 -17.21 -2.50 5.11
N ASN A 5 -17.62 -2.20 6.34
CA ASN A 5 -16.72 -1.65 7.35
C ASN A 5 -15.49 -2.56 7.37
N LEU A 6 -14.30 -1.97 7.21
CA LEU A 6 -13.06 -2.71 7.40
C LEU A 6 -13.05 -3.31 8.80
N TRP A 7 -12.44 -4.49 8.90
CA TRP A 7 -12.07 -4.97 10.21
C TRP A 7 -10.92 -4.13 10.78
N PRO A 8 -10.81 -4.00 12.12
CA PRO A 8 -9.76 -3.18 12.73
C PRO A 8 -8.35 -3.52 12.25
N TRP A 9 -8.07 -4.81 12.03
CA TRP A 9 -6.77 -5.27 11.54
C TRP A 9 -6.50 -4.87 10.07
N GLU A 10 -7.53 -4.72 9.23
CA GLU A 10 -7.36 -4.23 7.86
C GLU A 10 -7.11 -2.71 7.84
N GLU A 11 -7.74 -1.98 8.76
CA GLU A 11 -7.43 -0.56 8.98
C GLU A 11 -5.98 -0.39 9.45
N ASP A 12 -5.52 -1.23 10.38
CA ASP A 12 -4.13 -1.24 10.86
C ASP A 12 -3.14 -1.46 9.70
N GLU A 13 -3.43 -2.39 8.77
CA GLU A 13 -2.61 -2.59 7.56
C GLU A 13 -2.58 -1.34 6.67
N CYS A 14 -3.72 -0.68 6.47
CA CYS A 14 -3.82 0.56 5.70
C CYS A 14 -3.03 1.71 6.36
N GLN A 15 -3.11 1.82 7.68
CA GLN A 15 -2.33 2.79 8.46
C GLN A 15 -0.82 2.48 8.40
N ALA A 16 -0.44 1.21 8.51
CA ALA A 16 0.94 0.76 8.39
C ALA A 16 1.52 1.09 7.00
N LEU A 17 0.74 0.88 5.93
CA LEU A 17 1.11 1.26 4.56
C LEU A 17 1.38 2.77 4.48
N ARG A 18 0.44 3.59 4.97
CA ARG A 18 0.56 5.05 4.97
C ARG A 18 1.79 5.51 5.74
N ASN A 19 2.04 4.92 6.91
CA ASN A 19 3.19 5.22 7.74
C ASN A 19 4.49 4.84 7.05
N THR A 20 4.52 3.72 6.34
CA THR A 20 5.70 3.28 5.58
C THR A 20 6.02 4.24 4.43
N LEU A 21 5.01 4.69 3.68
CA LEU A 21 5.19 5.71 2.65
C LEU A 21 5.68 7.05 3.24
N ARG A 22 5.17 7.44 4.41
CA ARG A 22 5.65 8.64 5.13
C ARG A 22 7.11 8.51 5.56
N LYS A 23 7.50 7.38 6.15
CA LYS A 23 8.89 7.10 6.56
C LYS A 23 9.85 7.12 5.37
N HIS A 24 9.44 6.50 4.26
CA HIS A 24 10.20 6.54 3.00
C HIS A 24 10.41 7.99 2.53
N ASN A 25 9.33 8.77 2.45
CA ASN A 25 9.39 10.17 2.00
C ASN A 25 10.12 11.12 2.97
N ALA A 26 10.14 10.82 4.26
CA ALA A 26 10.88 11.59 5.26
C ALA A 26 12.39 11.45 5.07
N SER A 27 12.83 10.27 4.62
CA SER A 27 14.25 9.96 4.35
C SER A 27 14.68 10.39 2.93
N ALA A 28 13.73 10.65 2.03
CA ALA A 28 13.98 10.98 0.63
C ALA A 28 14.12 12.50 0.38
N SER A 29 14.96 12.85 -0.60
CA SER A 29 15.06 14.21 -1.13
C SER A 29 13.72 14.65 -1.74
N ARG A 30 13.49 15.97 -1.89
CA ARG A 30 12.22 16.48 -2.45
C ARG A 30 11.94 15.92 -3.85
N ALA A 31 12.96 15.65 -4.66
CA ALA A 31 12.83 15.08 -6.00
C ALA A 31 12.38 13.61 -5.95
N ASP A 32 12.90 12.86 -4.98
CA ASP A 32 12.70 11.41 -4.83
C ASP A 32 11.46 11.05 -4.01
N ARG A 33 10.80 12.03 -3.39
CA ARG A 33 9.53 11.80 -2.69
C ARG A 33 8.48 11.22 -3.64
N ILE A 34 7.87 10.14 -3.18
CA ILE A 34 6.79 9.43 -3.84
C ILE A 34 5.47 10.05 -3.40
N THR A 35 4.86 10.82 -4.29
CA THR A 35 3.51 11.36 -4.07
C THR A 35 2.46 10.30 -4.42
N GLN A 36 1.24 10.42 -3.90
CA GLN A 36 0.15 9.52 -4.27
C GLN A 36 -0.10 9.49 -5.79
N LYS A 37 0.04 10.63 -6.47
CA LYS A 37 -0.10 10.73 -7.94
C LYS A 37 1.01 9.95 -8.67
N LYS A 38 2.27 10.08 -8.24
CA LYS A 38 3.39 9.31 -8.80
C LYS A 38 3.20 7.82 -8.56
N LEU A 39 2.79 7.45 -7.35
CA LEU A 39 2.54 6.06 -6.95
C LEU A 39 1.38 5.46 -7.76
N ALA A 40 0.27 6.19 -7.92
CA ALA A 40 -0.86 5.78 -8.74
C ALA A 40 -0.44 5.52 -10.20
N ALA A 41 0.32 6.44 -10.80
CA ALA A 41 0.84 6.28 -12.15
C ALA A 41 1.76 5.06 -12.28
N ALA A 42 2.72 4.89 -11.35
CA ALA A 42 3.66 3.77 -11.36
C ALA A 42 2.96 2.41 -11.20
N MET A 43 1.91 2.34 -10.38
CA MET A 43 1.16 1.11 -10.16
C MET A 43 0.02 0.91 -11.19
N GLY A 44 -0.26 1.89 -12.05
CA GLY A 44 -1.40 1.85 -12.97
C GLY A 44 -2.76 1.80 -12.25
N PHE A 45 -2.88 2.49 -11.11
CA PHE A 45 -4.15 2.73 -10.42
C PHE A 45 -4.57 4.19 -10.57
N SER A 46 -5.85 4.50 -10.35
CA SER A 46 -6.29 5.89 -10.23
C SER A 46 -5.81 6.48 -8.89
N PRO A 47 -5.57 7.81 -8.80
CA PRO A 47 -5.26 8.47 -7.53
C PRO A 47 -6.33 8.25 -6.46
N ALA A 48 -7.61 8.18 -6.85
CA ALA A 48 -8.71 7.89 -5.94
C ALA A 48 -8.59 6.50 -5.31
N THR A 49 -8.27 5.48 -6.13
CA THR A 49 -8.04 4.12 -5.62
C THR A 49 -6.86 4.06 -4.65
N VAL A 50 -5.76 4.75 -4.95
CA VAL A 50 -4.62 4.82 -4.03
C VAL A 50 -5.00 5.53 -2.72
N SER A 51 -5.77 6.61 -2.80
CA SER A 51 -6.26 7.33 -1.62
C SER A 51 -7.14 6.44 -0.75
N ALA A 52 -8.05 5.67 -1.34
CA ALA A 52 -8.94 4.77 -0.61
C ALA A 52 -8.16 3.75 0.24
N TYR A 53 -7.11 3.13 -0.31
CA TYR A 53 -6.23 2.26 0.48
C TYR A 53 -5.46 3.02 1.57
N LEU A 54 -4.89 4.20 1.25
CA LEU A 54 -4.08 4.97 2.20
C LEU A 54 -4.87 5.65 3.33
N ASN A 55 -6.19 5.71 3.19
CA ASN A 55 -7.10 6.25 4.19
C ASN A 55 -7.87 5.16 4.94
N GLY A 56 -7.69 3.88 4.59
CA GLY A 56 -8.50 2.81 5.17
C GLY A 56 -9.98 2.95 4.79
N GLU A 57 -10.28 3.29 3.53
CA GLU A 57 -11.63 3.22 2.97
C GLU A 57 -11.85 1.86 2.26
N ARG A 58 -10.77 1.08 2.09
CA ARG A 58 -10.75 -0.23 1.46
C ARG A 58 -9.60 -1.09 2.00
N ALA A 59 -9.85 -2.37 2.24
CA ALA A 59 -8.85 -3.35 2.63
C ALA A 59 -7.77 -3.55 1.56
N LEU A 60 -6.51 -3.75 1.97
CA LEU A 60 -5.39 -3.97 1.05
C LEU A 60 -5.57 -5.28 0.27
N SER A 61 -5.28 -5.23 -1.03
CA SER A 61 -5.24 -6.42 -1.89
C SER A 61 -3.81 -6.84 -2.19
N LEU A 62 -3.58 -8.14 -2.40
CA LEU A 62 -2.28 -8.68 -2.81
C LEU A 62 -1.73 -7.98 -4.07
N LYS A 63 -2.58 -7.75 -5.07
CA LYS A 63 -2.22 -7.02 -6.30
C LYS A 63 -1.70 -5.61 -6.00
N PHE A 64 -2.32 -4.88 -5.07
CA PHE A 64 -1.85 -3.57 -4.67
C PHE A 64 -0.51 -3.67 -3.95
N ALA A 65 -0.38 -4.60 -3.00
CA ALA A 65 0.84 -4.80 -2.22
C ALA A 65 2.06 -5.14 -3.09
N LEU A 66 1.91 -6.07 -4.05
CA LEU A 66 2.94 -6.43 -5.01
C LEU A 66 3.39 -5.23 -5.86
N LYS A 67 2.43 -4.46 -6.39
CA LYS A 67 2.75 -3.26 -7.18
C LYS A 67 3.38 -2.16 -6.34
N PHE A 68 2.97 -2.02 -5.08
CA PHE A 68 3.57 -1.06 -4.15
C PHE A 68 5.03 -1.42 -3.85
N GLN A 69 5.32 -2.68 -3.57
CA GLN A 69 6.69 -3.16 -3.40
C GLN A 69 7.53 -2.92 -4.67
N ALA A 70 7.00 -3.24 -5.85
CA ALA A 70 7.72 -2.99 -7.11
C ALA A 70 7.97 -1.49 -7.37
N ALA A 71 7.04 -0.61 -7.00
CA ALA A 71 7.14 0.82 -7.24
C ALA A 71 8.01 1.57 -6.21
N THR A 72 8.09 1.08 -4.97
CA THR A 72 8.74 1.77 -3.85
C THR A 72 9.98 1.05 -3.31
N GLY A 73 10.17 -0.22 -3.66
CA GLY A 73 11.19 -1.09 -3.08
C GLY A 73 10.91 -1.53 -1.63
N VAL A 74 9.81 -1.06 -1.03
CA VAL A 74 9.44 -1.41 0.34
C VAL A 74 8.85 -2.82 0.39
N PRO A 75 9.36 -3.73 1.24
CA PRO A 75 8.85 -5.08 1.32
C PRO A 75 7.43 -5.13 1.91
N ILE A 76 6.54 -5.95 1.34
CA ILE A 76 5.12 -6.08 1.74
C ILE A 76 4.97 -6.35 3.24
N ARG A 77 5.86 -7.18 3.80
CA ARG A 77 5.88 -7.53 5.23
C ARG A 77 6.00 -6.32 6.16
N SER A 78 6.45 -5.16 5.68
CA SER A 78 6.54 -3.91 6.46
C SER A 78 5.18 -3.31 6.81
N PHE A 79 4.14 -3.63 6.05
CA PHE A 79 2.79 -3.09 6.24
C PHE A 79 1.70 -4.16 6.30
N SER A 80 1.94 -5.36 5.76
CA SER A 80 1.04 -6.49 5.89
C SER A 80 1.83 -7.81 5.87
N PRO A 81 2.04 -8.46 7.03
CA PRO A 81 2.62 -9.79 7.09
C PRO A 81 1.77 -10.83 6.33
N ARG A 82 0.44 -10.77 6.46
CA ARG A 82 -0.49 -11.68 5.80
C ARG A 82 -0.35 -11.65 4.28
N LEU A 83 -0.33 -10.46 3.67
CA LEU A 83 -0.15 -10.34 2.23
C LEU A 83 1.26 -10.72 1.78
N ALA A 84 2.26 -10.62 2.66
CA ALA A 84 3.61 -11.08 2.35
C ALA A 84 3.69 -12.61 2.35
N ASP A 85 3.00 -13.28 3.27
CA ASP A 85 2.88 -14.74 3.30
C ASP A 85 2.09 -15.22 2.07
N GLU A 86 0.94 -14.60 1.77
CA GLU A 86 0.14 -14.89 0.57
C GLU A 86 0.93 -14.66 -0.73
N ALA A 87 1.79 -13.65 -0.78
CA ALA A 87 2.69 -13.42 -1.92
C ALA A 87 3.75 -14.51 -2.08
N ALA A 88 4.26 -15.07 -0.98
CA ALA A 88 5.27 -16.12 -1.00
C ALA A 88 4.65 -17.45 -1.49
N ASP A 89 3.48 -17.80 -0.96
CA ASP A 89 2.76 -19.04 -1.32
C ASP A 89 2.34 -19.05 -2.79
N ALA A 90 2.04 -17.89 -3.39
CA ALA A 90 1.64 -17.80 -4.80
C ALA A 90 2.78 -18.08 -5.80
N HIS A 91 4.03 -18.19 -5.33
CA HIS A 91 5.22 -18.46 -6.13
C HIS A 91 5.83 -19.86 -5.91
N GLU A 92 5.17 -20.71 -5.12
CA GLU A 92 5.54 -22.12 -4.90
C GLU A 92 4.68 -23.06 -5.76
#